data_AF-A0A830CNA6-F1
#
_entry.id   AF-A0A830CNA6-F1
#
_cell.length_a   1.000
_cell.length_b   1.000
_cell.length_c   1.000
_cell.angle_alpha   90.00
_cell.angle_beta   90.00
_cell.angle_gamma   90.00
#
_symmetry.space_group_name_H-M   'P 1'
#
loop_
_entity.id
_entity.type
_entity.pdbx_description
1 polymer ?
#
loop_
_entity_poly.entity_id
_entity_poly.type
_entity_poly.pdbx_seq_one_letter_code
_entity_poly.pdbx_strand_id
1 'polypeptide(L)'
;ETLTKSFREVQSVLDLNRRLIQQANDNHRSKIPRNLATNVELIREINANISEVTDLYSYLSKSFSSVIQQRRSVAGNAAKGVESVRSRLSSNF
;
A
#
# COMPACT_ATOMS: atom_id res chain seq x y z
N GLU A 1 -0.81 -5.05 12.36
CA GLU A 1 0.41 -5.59 11.71
C GLU A 1 0.34 -5.62 10.19
N THR A 2 -0.79 -5.98 9.56
CA THR A 2 -0.92 -6.11 8.09
C THR A 2 -0.51 -4.86 7.31
N LEU A 3 -1.00 -3.67 7.69
CA LEU A 3 -0.67 -2.42 6.98
C LEU A 3 0.83 -2.11 7.05
N THR A 4 1.45 -2.26 8.23
CA THR A 4 2.88 -2.01 8.43
C THR A 4 3.74 -2.96 7.60
N LYS A 5 3.34 -4.23 7.48
CA LYS A 5 4.03 -5.21 6.63
C LYS A 5 3.97 -4.79 5.16
N SER A 6 2.79 -4.46 4.64
CA SER A 6 2.61 -4.01 3.25
C SER A 6 3.39 -2.74 2.93
N PHE A 7 3.49 -1.79 3.86
CA PHE A 7 4.34 -0.60 3.67
C PHE A 7 5.82 -0.97 3.54
N ARG A 8 6.33 -1.89 4.37
CA ARG A 8 7.73 -2.34 4.27
C ARG A 8 8.01 -3.07 2.96
N GLU A 9 7.06 -3.86 2.47
CA GLU A 9 7.15 -4.52 1.18
C GLU A 9 7.26 -3.50 0.04
N VAL A 10 6.35 -2.51 -0.01
CA VAL A 10 6.41 -1.41 -0.99
C VAL A 10 7.76 -0.68 -0.93
N GLN A 11 8.25 -0.36 0.27
CA GLN A 11 9.55 0.30 0.44
C GLN A 11 10.69 -0.55 -0.14
N SER A 12 10.71 -1.85 0.14
CA SER A 12 11.77 -2.74 -0.38
C SER A 12 11.81 -2.81 -1.90
N VAL A 13 10.64 -2.83 -2.56
CA VAL A 13 10.52 -2.84 -4.03
C VAL A 13 10.98 -1.51 -4.63
N LEU A 14 10.62 -0.39 -4.00
CA LEU A 14 11.07 0.94 -4.45
C LEU A 14 12.58 1.15 -4.25
N ASP A 15 13.15 0.61 -3.16
CA ASP A 15 14.60 0.62 -2.94
C ASP A 15 15.34 -0.21 -4.00
N LEU A 16 14.76 -1.32 -4.45
CA LEU A 16 15.28 -2.08 -5.58
C LEU A 16 15.24 -1.25 -6.87
N ASN A 17 14.12 -0.60 -7.19
CA ASN A 17 14.02 0.30 -8.34
C ASN A 17 15.09 1.41 -8.32
N ARG A 18 15.35 1.98 -7.14
CA ARG A 18 16.42 2.99 -6.98
C ARG A 18 17.79 2.43 -7.39
N ARG A 19 18.12 1.20 -7.01
CA ARG A 19 19.39 0.55 -7.39
C ARG A 19 19.46 0.24 -8.88
N LEU A 20 18.39 -0.31 -9.46
CA LEU A 20 18.32 -0.63 -10.89
C LEU A 20 18.46 0.62 -11.77
N ILE A 21 17.81 1.72 -11.37
CA ILE A 21 17.94 3.02 -12.06
C ILE A 21 19.38 3.52 -12.00
N GLN A 22 20.06 3.39 -10.86
CA GLN A 22 21.47 3.78 -10.78
C GLN A 22 22.35 2.94 -11.71
N GLN A 23 22.14 1.62 -11.75
CA GLN A 23 22.86 0.76 -12.68
C GLN A 23 22.58 1.14 -14.14
N ALA A 24 21.32 1.45 -14.50
CA ALA A 24 20.98 1.89 -15.84
C ALA A 24 21.67 3.23 -16.21
N ASN A 25 21.79 4.15 -15.24
CA ASN A 25 22.53 5.40 -15.42
C ASN A 25 24.03 5.16 -15.59
N ASP A 26 24.62 4.24 -14.84
CA ASP A 26 26.05 3.89 -14.95
C ASP A 26 26.35 3.24 -16.29
N ASN A 27 25.49 2.32 -16.73
CA ASN A 27 25.55 1.74 -18.07
C ASN A 27 25.50 2.83 -19.15
N HIS A 28 24.59 3.80 -19.02
CA HIS A 28 24.48 4.92 -19.96
C HIS A 28 25.74 5.80 -19.99
N ARG A 29 26.30 6.12 -18.81
CA ARG A 29 27.54 6.90 -18.68
C ARG A 29 28.76 6.17 -19.25
N SER A 30 28.81 4.84 -19.11
CA SER A 30 29.91 4.03 -19.64
C SER A 30 29.97 4.01 -21.17
N LYS A 31 28.82 4.21 -21.84
CA LYS A 31 28.66 4.12 -23.31
C LYS A 31 29.12 2.78 -23.93
N ILE A 32 29.30 1.75 -23.11
CA ILE A 32 29.65 0.41 -23.59
C ILE A 32 28.39 -0.22 -24.21
N PRO A 33 28.38 -0.59 -25.51
CA PRO A 33 27.18 -1.08 -26.18
C PRO A 33 26.51 -2.27 -25.48
N ARG A 34 27.31 -3.21 -24.96
CA ARG A 34 26.83 -4.35 -24.16
C ARG A 34 26.06 -3.91 -22.92
N ASN A 35 26.55 -2.90 -22.21
CA ASN A 35 25.90 -2.38 -20.99
C ASN A 35 24.61 -1.63 -21.34
N LEU A 36 24.60 -0.88 -22.45
CA LEU A 36 23.38 -0.23 -22.94
C LEU A 36 22.29 -1.24 -23.29
N ALA A 37 22.64 -2.39 -23.86
CA ALA A 37 21.69 -3.46 -24.12
C ALA A 37 21.04 -3.98 -22.83
N THR A 38 21.81 -4.10 -21.73
CA THR A 38 21.27 -4.51 -20.43
C THR A 38 20.30 -3.50 -19.81
N ASN A 39 20.31 -2.22 -20.22
CA ASN A 39 19.32 -1.25 -19.74
C ASN A 39 17.89 -1.64 -20.10
N VAL A 40 17.68 -2.37 -21.20
CA VAL A 40 16.34 -2.85 -21.58
C VAL A 40 15.81 -3.81 -20.52
N GLU A 41 16.65 -4.71 -20.02
CA GLU A 41 16.29 -5.67 -18.97
C GLU A 41 16.06 -4.95 -17.62
N LEU A 42 16.94 -4.03 -17.24
CA LEU A 42 16.79 -3.22 -16.02
C LEU A 42 15.48 -2.42 -16.03
N ILE A 43 15.12 -1.80 -17.18
CA ILE A 43 13.87 -1.04 -17.32
C ILE A 43 12.66 -1.98 -17.25
N ARG A 44 12.73 -3.18 -17.82
CA ARG A 44 11.66 -4.18 -17.70
C ARG A 44 11.45 -4.60 -16.24
N GLU A 45 12.53 -4.81 -15.50
CA GLU A 45 12.47 -5.14 -14.07
C GLU A 45 11.88 -3.97 -13.26
N ILE A 46 12.28 -2.73 -13.55
CA ILE A 46 11.69 -1.54 -12.93
C ILE A 46 10.17 -1.48 -13.17
N ASN A 47 9.73 -1.75 -14.40
CA ASN A 47 8.30 -1.74 -14.74
C ASN A 47 7.53 -2.86 -14.01
N ALA A 48 8.11 -4.05 -13.91
CA ALA A 48 7.51 -5.16 -13.16
C ALA A 48 7.35 -4.79 -11.67
N ASN A 49 8.37 -4.20 -11.07
CA ASN A 49 8.35 -3.71 -9.69
C ASN A 49 7.28 -2.62 -9.48
N ILE A 50 7.06 -1.73 -10.45
CA ILE A 50 5.98 -0.72 -10.37
C ILE A 50 4.59 -1.36 -10.43
N SER A 51 4.40 -2.39 -11.25
CA SER A 51 3.16 -3.17 -11.24
C SER A 51 2.92 -3.81 -9.87
N GLU A 52 3.94 -4.42 -9.27
CA GLU A 52 3.86 -5.00 -7.92
C GLU A 52 3.51 -3.95 -6.86
N VAL A 53 4.14 -2.78 -6.90
CA VAL A 53 3.82 -1.66 -6.00
C VAL A 53 2.36 -1.24 -6.15
N THR A 54 1.84 -1.20 -7.38
CA THR A 54 0.43 -0.86 -7.65
C THR A 54 -0.52 -1.87 -7.02
N ASP A 55 -0.21 -3.17 -7.13
CA ASP A 55 -1.00 -4.24 -6.52
C ASP A 55 -0.97 -4.18 -4.98
N LEU A 56 0.21 -3.96 -4.40
CA LEU A 56 0.38 -3.78 -2.96
C LEU A 56 -0.42 -2.58 -2.44
N TYR A 57 -0.43 -1.45 -3.17
CA TYR A 57 -1.22 -0.27 -2.81
C TYR A 57 -2.74 -0.53 -2.94
N SER A 58 -3.17 -1.27 -3.96
CA SER A 58 -4.58 -1.67 -4.12
C SER A 58 -5.04 -2.51 -2.93
N TYR A 59 -4.23 -3.50 -2.54
CA TYR A 59 -4.47 -4.30 -1.34
C TYR A 59 -4.53 -3.44 -0.07
N LEU A 60 -3.53 -2.58 0.12
CA LEU A 60 -3.43 -1.69 1.28
C LEU A 60 -4.66 -0.78 1.40
N SER A 61 -5.09 -0.18 0.29
CA SER A 61 -6.27 0.70 0.23
C SER A 61 -7.54 -0.04 0.64
N LYS A 62 -7.74 -1.26 0.15
CA LYS A 62 -8.88 -2.12 0.52
C LYS A 62 -8.83 -2.51 1.99
N SER A 63 -7.68 -2.96 2.49
CA SER A 63 -7.50 -3.32 3.89
C SER A 63 -7.74 -2.14 4.82
N PHE A 64 -7.20 -0.96 4.48
CA PHE A 64 -7.41 0.25 5.26
C PHE A 64 -8.90 0.65 5.29
N SER A 65 -9.56 0.68 4.13
CA SER A 65 -10.99 1.00 4.03
C SER A 65 -11.84 0.05 4.87
N SER A 66 -11.54 -1.26 4.83
CA SER A 66 -12.21 -2.28 5.65
C SER A 66 -12.07 -1.99 7.14
N VAL A 67 -10.86 -1.70 7.63
CA VAL A 67 -10.60 -1.36 9.04
C VAL A 67 -11.39 -0.13 9.47
N ILE A 68 -11.42 0.93 8.65
CA ILE A 68 -12.18 2.14 8.96
C ILE A 68 -13.68 1.87 8.99
N GLN A 69 -14.21 1.10 8.04
CA GLN A 69 -15.62 0.77 7.99
C GLN A 69 -16.06 -0.10 9.18
N GLN A 70 -15.23 -1.05 9.59
CA GLN A 70 -15.46 -1.85 10.79
C GLN A 70 -15.48 -0.98 12.06
N ARG A 71 -14.57 -0.02 12.19
CA ARG A 71 -14.57 0.91 13.34
C ARG A 71 -15.85 1.76 13.37
N ARG A 72 -16.31 2.25 12.22
CA ARG A 72 -17.54 3.04 12.11
C ARG A 72 -18.78 2.22 12.48
N SER A 73 -18.86 0.96 12.05
CA SER A 73 -20.00 0.10 12.41
C SER A 73 -20.04 -0.20 13.90
N VAL A 74 -18.90 -0.48 14.53
CA VAL A 74 -18.81 -0.69 15.98
C VAL A 74 -19.23 0.58 16.75
N ALA A 75 -18.72 1.75 16.37
CA ALA A 75 -19.10 3.02 16.99
C ALA A 75 -20.60 3.34 16.82
N GLY A 76 -21.14 3.10 15.62
CA GLY A 76 -22.57 3.28 15.35
C GLY A 76 -23.46 2.32 16.15
N ASN A 77 -23.04 1.07 16.32
CA ASN A 77 -23.75 0.09 17.13
C ASN A 77 -23.72 0.45 18.62
N ALA A 78 -22.58 0.93 19.13
CA ALA A 78 -22.48 1.42 20.49
C ALA A 78 -23.42 2.61 20.74
N ALA A 79 -23.46 3.59 19.82
CA ALA A 79 -24.36 4.74 19.92
C ALA A 79 -25.84 4.34 19.91
N LYS A 80 -26.24 3.39 19.06
CA LYS A 80 -27.62 2.85 19.03
C LYS A 80 -28.00 2.14 20.34
N GLY A 81 -27.07 1.41 20.95
CA GLY A 81 -27.28 0.77 22.25
C GLY A 81 -27.53 1.79 23.36
N VAL A 82 -26.75 2.88 23.39
CA VAL A 82 -26.91 3.97 24.36
C VAL A 82 -28.27 4.66 24.20
N GLU A 83 -28.69 4.95 22.96
CA GLU A 83 -29.97 5.59 22.69
C GLU A 83 -31.16 4.71 23.07
N SER A 84 -31.06 3.39 22.84
CA SER A 84 -32.08 2.43 23.25
C SER A 84 -32.20 2.32 24.78
N VAL A 85 -31.10 2.39 25.53
CA VAL A 85 -31.15 2.43 27.00
C VAL A 85 -31.79 3.73 27.49
N ARG A 86 -31.42 4.87 26.87
CA ARG A 86 -31.97 6.19 27.21
C ARG A 86 -33.47 6.27 26.98
N SER A 87 -33.98 5.76 25.85
CA SER A 87 -35.41 5.77 25.56
C SER A 87 -36.22 4.92 26.55
N ARG A 88 -35.68 3.77 26.98
CA ARG A 88 -36.32 2.93 28.02
C ARG A 88 -36.40 3.61 29.37
N LEU A 89 -35.38 4.36 29.77
CA LEU A 89 -35.39 5.11 31.03
C LEU A 89 -36.38 6.28 31.00
N SER A 90 -36.50 6.96 29.86
CA SER A 90 -37.46 8.07 29.69
C SER A 90 -38.92 7.63 29.61
N SER A 91 -39.20 6.36 29.31
CA SER A 91 -40.56 5.81 29.25
C SER A 91 -41.07 5.32 30.61
N ASN A 92 -40.20 5.24 31.63
CA ASN A 92 -40.54 4.75 32.97
C ASN A 92 -40.86 5.87 33.98
N PHE A 93 -40.89 7.13 33.52
CA PHE A 93 -41.30 8.33 34.25
C PHE A 93 -42.40 9.04 33.47
#